data_AF-A0AAJ1QU07-F1
#
_entry.id   AF-A0AAJ1QU07-F1
#
_cell.length_a   1.000
_cell.length_b   1.000
_cell.length_c   1.000
_cell.angle_alpha   90.00
_cell.angle_beta   90.00
_cell.angle_gamma   90.00
#
_symmetry.space_group_name_H-M   'P 1'
#
loop_
_entity.id
_entity.type
_entity.pdbx_description
1 polymer ?
#
loop_
_entity_poly.entity_id
_entity_poly.type
_entity_poly.pdbx_seq_one_letter_code
_entity_poly.pdbx_strand_id
1 'polypeptide(L)' 'MNTFKKQYETAKNNSIEFMKNGQISAYLNSLLEMNKYKRLMVAVVAN' A
#
# COMPACT_ATOMS: atom_id res chain seq x y z
N MET A 1 -10.24 -11.37 2.23
CA MET A 1 -8.80 -11.41 2.54
C MET A 1 -7.90 -11.15 1.33
N ASN A 2 -8.14 -11.78 0.18
CA ASN A 2 -7.24 -11.71 -0.99
C ASN A 2 -7.15 -10.31 -1.65
N THR A 3 -8.24 -9.52 -1.59
CA THR A 3 -8.31 -8.19 -2.22
C THR A 3 -7.42 -7.14 -1.53
N PHE A 4 -7.44 -7.07 -0.19
CA PHE A 4 -6.60 -6.11 0.55
C PHE A 4 -5.11 -6.44 0.45
N LYS A 5 -4.76 -7.73 0.46
CA LYS A 5 -3.38 -8.18 0.22
C LYS A 5 -2.90 -7.76 -1.17
N LYS A 6 -3.73 -7.95 -2.20
CA LYS A 6 -3.41 -7.52 -3.57
C LYS A 6 -3.20 -6.00 -3.66
N GLN A 7 -4.09 -5.21 -3.05
CA GLN A 7 -3.98 -3.76 -3.06
C GLN A 7 -2.74 -3.25 -2.29
N TYR A 8 -2.40 -3.91 -1.18
CA TYR A 8 -1.15 -3.64 -0.46
C TYR A 8 0.09 -3.89 -1.33
N GLU A 9 0.16 -5.04 -2.01
CA GLU A 9 1.30 -5.36 -2.88
C GLU A 9 1.38 -4.45 -4.11
N THR A 10 0.24 -4.04 -4.69
CA THR A 10 0.21 -3.03 -5.76
C THR A 10 0.74 -1.68 -5.26
N ALA A 11 0.27 -1.19 -4.12
CA ALA A 11 0.74 0.07 -3.55
C ALA A 11 2.24 0.02 -3.21
N LYS A 12 2.74 -1.14 -2.75
CA LYS A 12 4.17 -1.38 -2.52
C LYS A 12 4.98 -1.27 -3.80
N ASN A 13 4.58 -1.95 -4.87
CA ASN A 13 5.28 -1.89 -6.15
C ASN A 13 5.29 -0.46 -6.71
N ASN A 14 4.16 0.23 -6.65
CA ASN A 14 4.04 1.63 -7.06
C ASN A 14 4.97 2.53 -6.24
N SER A 15 5.08 2.33 -4.92
CA SER A 15 6.00 3.11 -4.08
C SER A 15 7.45 3.00 -4.53
N ILE A 16 7.89 1.79 -4.91
CA ILE A 16 9.25 1.54 -5.37
C ILE A 16 9.49 2.25 -6.70
N GLU A 17 8.52 2.17 -7.62
CA GLU A 17 8.60 2.84 -8.92
C GLU A 17 8.62 4.37 -8.78
N PHE A 18 7.72 4.93 -7.97
CA PHE A 18 7.67 6.37 -7.73
C PHE A 18 8.93 6.90 -7.05
N MET A 19 9.51 6.15 -6.12
CA MET A 19 10.78 6.51 -5.50
C MET A 19 11.92 6.52 -6.54
N LYS A 20 12.00 5.48 -7.39
CA LYS A 20 13.00 5.41 -8.47
C LYS A 20 12.86 6.55 -9.48
N ASN A 21 11.63 6.95 -9.76
CA ASN A 21 11.32 8.02 -10.71
C ASN A 21 11.41 9.43 -10.10
N GLY A 22 11.73 9.55 -8.80
CA GLY A 22 11.77 10.85 -8.10
C GLY A 22 10.40 11.50 -7.88
N GLN A 23 9.31 10.74 -8.03
CA GLN A 23 7.94 11.21 -7.87
C GLN A 23 7.52 11.20 -6.39
N ILE A 24 8.09 12.11 -5.59
CA ILE A 24 8.00 12.11 -4.12
C ILE A 24 6.54 12.12 -3.62
N SER A 25 5.67 12.97 -4.18
CA SER A 25 4.26 13.03 -3.76
C SER A 25 3.52 11.72 -4.03
N ALA A 26 3.76 11.08 -5.17
CA ALA A 26 3.15 9.80 -5.53
C ALA A 26 3.67 8.67 -4.63
N TYR A 27 4.98 8.68 -4.34
CA TYR A 27 5.60 7.78 -3.38
C TYR A 27 4.93 7.89 -2.01
N LEU A 28 4.82 9.10 -1.44
CA LEU A 28 4.19 9.31 -0.13
C LEU A 28 2.72 8.84 -0.13
N ASN A 29 1.96 9.12 -1.19
CA ASN A 29 0.58 8.66 -1.32
C ASN A 29 0.48 7.13 -1.34
N SER A 30 1.38 6.45 -2.07
CA SER A 30 1.40 4.98 -2.11
C SER A 30 1.74 4.36 -0.74
N LEU A 31 2.59 5.00 0.07
CA LEU A 31 2.86 4.56 1.44
C LEU A 31 1.63 4.69 2.36
N LEU A 32 0.87 5.77 2.23
CA LEU A 32 -0.39 5.95 2.99
C LEU A 32 -1.39 4.85 2.62
N GLU A 33 -1.46 4.52 1.34
CA GLU A 33 -2.35 3.48 0.83
C GLU A 33 -1.94 2.07 1.32
N MET A 34 -0.63 1.76 1.34
CA MET A 34 -0.12 0.55 1.99
C MET A 34 -0.54 0.47 3.46
N ASN A 35 -0.39 1.56 4.22
CA ASN A 35 -0.75 1.58 5.63
C ASN A 35 -2.26 1.35 5.84
N LYS A 36 -3.11 1.93 4.98
CA LYS A 36 -4.56 1.71 5.00
C LYS A 36 -4.90 0.23 4.85
N TYR A 37 -4.37 -0.45 3.82
CA TYR A 37 -4.69 -1.86 3.60
C TYR A 37 -4.09 -2.78 4.66
N LYS A 38 -2.91 -2.44 5.21
CA LYS A 38 -2.34 -3.17 6.35
C LYS A 38 -3.28 -3.14 7.56
N ARG A 39 -3.85 -1.98 7.90
CA ARG A 39 -4.82 -1.84 9.00
C ARG A 39 -6.10 -2.63 8.72
N LEU A 40 -6.62 -2.58 7.49
CA LEU A 40 -7.81 -3.34 7.11
C LEU A 40 -7.58 -4.85 7.18
N MET A 41 -6.41 -5.34 6.76
CA MET A 41 -6.07 -6.77 6.88
C MET A 41 -6.03 -7.23 8.35
N VAL A 42 -5.47 -6.42 9.24
CA VAL A 42 -5.45 -6.72 10.69
C VAL A 42 -6.87 -6.72 11.26
N ALA A 43 -7.69 -5.73 10.92
CA ALA A 43 -9.07 -5.63 11.38
C ALA A 43 -9.93 -6.83 10.95
N VAL A 44 -9.69 -7.37 9.75
CA VAL A 44 -10.38 -8.59 9.27
C VAL A 44 -9.95 -9.85 10.02
N VAL A 45 -8.70 -9.92 10.50
CA VAL A 45 -8.21 -11.08 11.27
C VAL A 45 -8.66 -11.02 12.73
N ALA A 46 -8.83 -9.82 13.28
CA ALA A 46 -9.23 -9.62 14.66
C ALA A 46 -10.74 -9.85 14.92
N ASN A 47 -11.52 -10.11 13.87
CA ASN A 47 -12.98 -10.27 13.89
C ASN A 47 -13.37 -11.69 13.47
#